data_AF-A0A2T4X5B9-F1
#
_entry.id   AF-A0A2T4X5B9-F1
#
_cell.length_a   1.000
_cell.length_b   1.000
_cell.length_c   1.000
_cell.angle_alpha   90.00
_cell.angle_beta   90.00
_cell.angle_gamma   90.00
#
_symmetry.space_group_name_H-M   'P 1'
#
loop_
_entity.id
_entity.type
_entity.pdbx_description
1 polymer ?
#
loop_
_entity_poly.entity_id
_entity_poly.type
_entity_poly.pdbx_seq_one_letter_code
_entity_poly.pdbx_strand_id
1 'polypeptide(L)'
;MQTCKERTETKLRIKHSLFHGILMPVSSRYAAESALETIRLAHPKANHHCYAFRINPKKPIEFSQDDGEPSGTAGAPILHRLQSEDLVDVLLVVIRYFGGVKLGTGGLIRAYGEAAGNTIEAATRLPLHRFQTFRVQYAYDLES
;
A
#
# COMPACT_ATOMS: atom_id res chain seq x y z
N MET A 1 -0.75 14.25 3.82
CA MET A 1 -1.05 13.01 3.08
C MET A 1 -0.48 13.07 1.69
N GLN A 2 0.00 11.93 1.23
CA GLN A 2 0.59 11.73 -0.08
C GLN A 2 -0.05 10.51 -0.75
N THR A 3 0.12 10.38 -2.06
CA THR A 3 -0.19 9.16 -2.82
C THR A 3 1.01 8.78 -3.68
N CYS A 4 1.00 7.60 -4.31
CA CYS A 4 2.00 7.24 -5.32
C CYS A 4 1.48 7.55 -6.72
N LYS A 5 2.38 8.00 -7.60
CA LYS A 5 2.02 8.36 -8.99
C LYS A 5 1.71 7.12 -9.84
N GLU A 6 2.47 6.06 -9.64
CA GLU A 6 2.49 4.88 -10.49
C GLU A 6 2.89 3.64 -9.71
N ARG A 7 2.73 2.49 -10.37
CA ARG A 7 3.17 1.19 -9.82
C ARG A 7 4.69 1.20 -9.62
N THR A 8 5.12 0.87 -8.41
CA THR A 8 6.53 0.75 -8.03
C THR A 8 6.79 -0.62 -7.42
N GLU A 9 7.94 -1.23 -7.75
CA GLU A 9 8.29 -2.55 -7.26
C GLU A 9 9.72 -2.60 -6.73
N THR A 10 9.92 -3.35 -5.64
CA THR A 10 11.25 -3.66 -5.12
C THR A 10 11.35 -5.11 -4.68
N LYS A 11 12.59 -5.61 -4.56
CA LYS A 11 12.88 -6.98 -4.16
C LYS A 11 13.90 -6.98 -3.03
N LEU A 12 13.60 -7.70 -1.96
CA LEU A 12 14.43 -7.87 -0.78
C LEU A 12 14.65 -9.36 -0.53
N ARG A 13 15.90 -9.78 -0.32
CA ARG A 13 16.25 -11.17 0.02
C ARG A 13 16.72 -11.26 1.46
N ILE A 14 16.07 -12.10 2.25
CA ILE A 14 16.44 -12.36 3.66
C ILE A 14 16.39 -13.87 3.89
N LYS A 15 17.51 -14.46 4.32
CA LYS A 15 17.64 -15.90 4.62
C LYS A 15 17.01 -16.78 3.52
N HIS A 16 17.42 -16.56 2.27
CA HIS A 16 16.94 -17.22 1.06
C HIS A 16 15.47 -16.96 0.68
N SER A 17 14.66 -16.38 1.55
CA SER A 17 13.33 -15.89 1.19
C SER A 17 13.42 -14.62 0.34
N LEU A 18 12.57 -14.52 -0.67
CA LEU A 18 12.40 -13.32 -1.48
C LEU A 18 11.09 -12.64 -1.08
N PHE A 19 11.18 -11.36 -0.74
CA PHE A 19 10.08 -10.45 -0.50
C PHE A 19 10.02 -9.47 -1.66
N HIS A 20 8.95 -9.50 -2.44
CA HIS A 20 8.73 -8.66 -3.61
C HIS A 20 7.60 -7.69 -3.28
N GLY A 21 7.95 -6.44 -3.00
CA GLY A 21 7.00 -5.37 -2.70
C GLY A 21 6.49 -4.72 -3.97
N ILE A 22 5.19 -4.45 -4.03
CA ILE A 22 4.48 -3.82 -5.13
C ILE A 22 3.54 -2.76 -4.54
N LEU A 23 3.86 -1.48 -4.75
CA LEU A 23 3.03 -0.34 -4.38
C LEU A 23 2.31 0.18 -5.62
N MET A 24 1.02 0.49 -5.51
CA MET A 24 0.28 1.08 -6.62
C MET A 24 -0.88 1.99 -6.16
N PRO A 25 -1.24 3.01 -6.95
CA PRO A 25 -2.36 3.88 -6.62
C PRO A 25 -3.68 3.15 -6.85
N VAL A 26 -4.61 3.31 -5.91
CA VAL A 26 -5.97 2.75 -5.97
C VAL A 26 -6.97 3.71 -5.36
N SER A 27 -8.11 3.92 -6.01
CA SER A 27 -9.11 4.91 -5.59
C SER A 27 -10.26 4.33 -4.76
N SER A 28 -10.36 3.00 -4.66
CA SER A 28 -11.45 2.33 -3.94
C SER A 28 -11.04 0.94 -3.50
N ARG A 29 -11.76 0.39 -2.53
CA ARG A 29 -11.57 -1.00 -2.09
C ARG A 29 -11.70 -1.99 -3.24
N TYR A 30 -12.68 -1.79 -4.12
CA TYR A 30 -12.88 -2.62 -5.31
C TYR A 30 -11.66 -2.58 -6.24
N ALA A 31 -11.08 -1.38 -6.47
CA ALA A 31 -9.87 -1.25 -7.27
C ALA A 31 -8.67 -1.95 -6.62
N ALA A 32 -8.54 -1.89 -5.29
CA ALA A 32 -7.51 -2.61 -4.54
C ALA A 32 -7.67 -4.14 -4.68
N GLU A 33 -8.88 -4.66 -4.51
CA GLU A 33 -9.17 -6.10 -4.65
C GLU A 33 -8.91 -6.58 -6.08
N SER A 34 -9.35 -5.83 -7.10
CA SER A 34 -9.10 -6.17 -8.52
C SER A 34 -7.60 -6.16 -8.86
N ALA A 35 -6.84 -5.20 -8.34
CA ALA A 35 -5.40 -5.14 -8.52
C ALA A 35 -4.68 -6.30 -7.82
N LEU A 36 -5.11 -6.67 -6.60
CA LEU A 36 -4.57 -7.82 -5.88
C LEU A 36 -4.77 -9.13 -6.66
N GLU A 37 -5.95 -9.35 -7.24
CA GLU A 37 -6.21 -10.55 -8.05
C GLU A 37 -5.31 -10.60 -9.30
N THR A 38 -5.08 -9.45 -9.94
CA THR A 38 -4.13 -9.36 -11.06
C THR A 38 -2.71 -9.74 -10.63
N ILE A 39 -2.28 -9.31 -9.43
CA ILE A 39 -0.97 -9.67 -8.87
C ILE A 39 -0.90 -11.17 -8.55
N ARG A 40 -1.94 -11.74 -7.95
CA ARG A 40 -2.01 -13.18 -7.64
C ARG A 40 -1.89 -14.04 -8.90
N LEU A 41 -2.57 -13.64 -9.97
CA LEU A 41 -2.49 -14.31 -11.27
C LEU A 41 -1.10 -14.20 -11.92
N ALA A 42 -0.40 -13.08 -11.72
CA ALA A 42 0.96 -12.89 -12.21
C ALA A 42 2.02 -13.65 -11.38
N HIS A 43 1.73 -13.94 -10.11
CA HIS A 43 2.66 -14.57 -9.16
C HIS A 43 2.12 -15.88 -8.53
N PRO A 44 1.64 -16.85 -9.32
CA PRO A 44 0.93 -18.02 -8.82
C PRO A 44 1.80 -18.99 -8.00
N LYS A 45 3.13 -18.86 -8.09
CA LYS A 45 4.10 -19.68 -7.35
C LYS A 45 4.50 -19.09 -6.00
N ALA A 46 3.98 -17.93 -5.62
CA ALA A 46 4.27 -17.33 -4.33
C ALA A 46 3.59 -18.10 -3.20
N ASN A 47 4.21 -18.08 -2.02
CA ASN A 47 3.63 -18.71 -0.84
C ASN A 47 2.55 -17.82 -0.22
N HIS A 48 2.79 -16.51 -0.20
CA HIS A 48 1.92 -15.51 0.43
C HIS A 48 1.93 -14.21 -0.39
N HIS A 49 0.77 -13.55 -0.45
CA HIS A 49 0.51 -12.24 -1.01
C HIS A 49 -0.05 -11.34 0.09
N CYS A 50 0.74 -11.09 1.12
CA CYS A 50 0.34 -10.23 2.23
C CYS A 50 0.19 -8.79 1.73
N TYR A 51 -0.81 -8.06 2.22
CA TYR A 51 -1.06 -6.72 1.70
C TYR A 51 -1.71 -5.81 2.74
N ALA A 52 -1.65 -4.51 2.45
CA ALA A 52 -2.46 -3.50 3.11
C ALA A 52 -2.85 -2.41 2.12
N PHE A 53 -3.97 -1.75 2.39
CA PHE A 53 -4.37 -0.54 1.67
C PHE A 53 -4.83 0.54 2.64
N ARG A 54 -4.67 1.80 2.20
CA ARG A 54 -5.22 2.99 2.85
C ARG A 54 -5.91 3.80 1.77
N ILE A 55 -7.22 4.02 1.90
CA ILE A 55 -8.05 4.62 0.84
C ILE A 55 -8.92 5.70 1.45
N ASN A 56 -9.24 6.75 0.69
CA ASN A 56 -10.00 7.94 1.11
C ASN A 56 -9.18 8.92 1.96
N PRO A 57 -8.69 10.02 1.38
CA PRO A 57 -7.86 11.00 2.10
C PRO A 57 -8.64 11.85 3.12
N LYS A 58 -9.97 11.83 3.12
CA LYS A 58 -10.77 12.56 4.13
C LYS A 58 -10.97 11.73 5.39
N LYS A 59 -11.19 10.43 5.23
CA LYS A 59 -11.39 9.47 6.32
C LYS A 59 -10.81 8.14 5.85
N PRO A 60 -9.51 7.90 6.12
CA PRO A 60 -8.83 6.70 5.65
C PRO A 60 -9.55 5.44 6.11
N ILE A 61 -9.93 4.62 5.13
CA ILE A 61 -10.34 3.24 5.31
C ILE A 61 -9.08 2.42 5.16
N GLU A 62 -8.76 1.67 6.20
CA GLU A 62 -7.52 0.93 6.32
C GLU A 62 -7.82 -0.56 6.46
N PHE A 63 -7.01 -1.39 5.81
CA PHE A 63 -7.15 -2.83 5.86
C PHE A 63 -5.78 -3.48 5.66
N SER A 64 -5.58 -4.63 6.28
CA SER A 64 -4.39 -5.44 6.09
C SER A 64 -4.70 -6.93 6.20
N GLN A 65 -3.94 -7.76 5.50
CA GLN A 65 -4.12 -9.21 5.45
C GLN A 65 -2.77 -9.94 5.42
N ASP A 66 -2.65 -10.97 6.24
CA ASP A 66 -1.44 -11.79 6.40
C ASP A 66 -1.36 -12.96 5.39
N ASP A 67 -2.44 -13.28 4.66
CA ASP A 67 -2.47 -14.28 3.57
C ASP A 67 -1.85 -15.64 3.96
N GLY A 68 -2.14 -16.13 5.17
CA GLY A 68 -1.64 -17.41 5.67
C GLY A 68 -0.30 -17.33 6.41
N GLU A 69 0.35 -16.16 6.49
CA GLU A 69 1.40 -15.91 7.48
C GLU A 69 0.80 -15.90 8.90
N PRO A 70 1.62 -16.09 9.94
CA PRO A 70 1.16 -15.92 11.32
C PRO A 70 0.51 -14.55 11.54
N SER A 71 -0.59 -14.55 12.28
CA SER A 71 -1.41 -13.35 12.50
C SER A 71 -0.59 -12.15 13.00
N GLY A 72 -0.77 -11.01 12.33
CA GLY A 72 -0.11 -9.74 12.64
C GLY A 72 1.36 -9.65 12.22
N THR A 73 1.91 -10.65 11.54
CA THR A 73 3.34 -10.66 11.20
C THR A 73 3.68 -10.08 9.83
N ALA A 74 2.68 -9.84 8.97
CA ALA A 74 2.89 -9.36 7.62
C ALA A 74 2.05 -8.14 7.27
N GLY A 75 0.72 -8.28 7.28
CA GLY A 75 -0.23 -7.22 6.94
C GLY A 75 -0.09 -5.99 7.84
N ALA A 76 0.01 -6.19 9.16
CA ALA A 76 0.14 -5.08 10.11
C ALA A 76 1.43 -4.26 9.91
N PRO A 77 2.63 -4.88 9.76
CA PRO A 77 3.85 -4.16 9.38
C PRO A 77 3.74 -3.37 8.08
N ILE A 78 3.07 -3.92 7.05
CA ILE A 78 2.85 -3.22 5.77
C ILE A 78 1.96 -1.99 5.99
N LEU A 79 0.85 -2.15 6.71
CA LEU A 79 -0.06 -1.04 7.01
C LEU A 79 0.63 0.07 7.83
N HIS A 80 1.43 -0.31 8.83
CA HIS A 80 2.18 0.64 9.64
C HIS A 80 3.10 1.50 8.76
N ARG A 81 3.77 0.93 7.75
CA ARG A 81 4.59 1.72 6.83
C ARG A 81 3.78 2.72 6.01
N LEU A 82 2.60 2.33 5.53
CA LEU A 82 1.71 3.25 4.82
C LEU A 82 1.22 4.38 5.74
N GLN A 83 0.98 4.09 7.02
CA GLN A 83 0.60 5.07 8.04
C GLN A 83 1.74 6.02 8.38
N SER A 84 2.95 5.51 8.62
CA SER A 84 4.12 6.33 9.01
C SER A 84 4.53 7.31 7.91
N GLU A 85 4.37 6.92 6.65
CA GLU A 85 4.68 7.76 5.47
C GLU A 85 3.47 8.61 5.03
N ASP A 86 2.37 8.57 5.77
CA ASP A 86 1.12 9.29 5.51
C ASP A 86 0.59 9.10 4.07
N LEU A 87 0.71 7.87 3.56
CA LEU A 87 0.26 7.48 2.21
C LEU A 87 -1.19 7.01 2.20
N VAL A 88 -1.97 7.47 1.21
CA VAL A 88 -3.38 7.11 1.00
C VAL A 88 -3.72 7.03 -0.47
N ASP A 89 -4.85 6.40 -0.77
CA ASP A 89 -5.27 5.98 -2.10
C ASP A 89 -4.23 5.05 -2.73
N VAL A 90 -3.75 4.10 -1.93
CA VAL A 90 -2.70 3.15 -2.30
C VAL A 90 -2.98 1.74 -1.78
N LEU A 91 -2.49 0.77 -2.55
CA LEU A 91 -2.37 -0.64 -2.19
C LEU A 91 -0.88 -1.00 -2.18
N LEU A 92 -0.43 -1.67 -1.13
CA LEU A 92 0.90 -2.26 -1.04
C LEU A 92 0.79 -3.75 -0.80
N VAL A 93 1.29 -4.55 -1.73
CA VAL A 93 1.38 -6.00 -1.65
C VAL A 93 2.83 -6.38 -1.45
N VAL A 94 3.12 -7.25 -0.50
CA VAL A 94 4.43 -7.89 -0.34
C VAL A 94 4.27 -9.37 -0.57
N ILE A 95 4.77 -9.82 -1.72
CA ILE A 95 4.75 -11.21 -2.14
C ILE A 95 5.95 -11.92 -1.51
N ARG A 96 5.72 -13.07 -0.89
CA ARG A 96 6.80 -13.88 -0.33
C ARG A 96 6.97 -15.19 -1.08
N TYR A 97 8.21 -15.45 -1.47
CA TYR A 97 8.68 -16.77 -1.87
C TYR A 97 9.55 -17.34 -0.75
N PHE A 98 9.15 -18.48 -0.20
CA PHE A 98 9.81 -19.14 0.91
C PHE A 98 11.12 -19.78 0.47
N GLY A 99 12.21 -19.47 1.19
CA GLY A 99 13.55 -19.94 0.86
C GLY A 99 14.04 -21.17 1.63
N GLY A 100 13.16 -21.88 2.33
CA GLY A 100 13.52 -23.06 3.13
C GLY A 100 13.91 -22.77 4.58
N VAL A 101 14.19 -21.51 4.95
CA VAL A 101 14.59 -21.12 6.32
C VAL A 101 13.50 -20.30 7.00
N LYS A 102 13.05 -20.75 8.18
CA LYS A 102 12.05 -20.03 8.99
C LYS A 102 12.66 -18.78 9.61
N LEU A 103 11.94 -17.66 9.54
CA LEU A 103 12.36 -16.37 10.09
C LEU A 103 11.91 -16.14 11.55
N GLY A 104 10.89 -16.87 12.01
CA GLY A 104 10.21 -16.61 13.28
C GLY A 104 9.38 -15.31 13.24
N THR A 105 8.51 -15.11 14.23
CA THR A 105 7.56 -13.98 14.29
C THR A 105 8.24 -12.62 14.14
N GLY A 106 9.26 -12.35 14.95
CA GLY A 106 9.99 -11.07 14.89
C GLY A 106 10.79 -10.90 13.60
N GLY A 107 11.24 -11.99 12.98
CA GLY A 107 11.92 -11.94 11.68
C GLY A 107 10.96 -11.60 10.54
N LEU A 108 9.74 -12.14 10.56
CA LEU A 108 8.69 -11.83 9.58
C LEU A 108 8.27 -10.37 9.68
N ILE A 109 7.97 -9.89 10.89
CA ILE A 109 7.58 -8.50 11.14
C ILE A 109 8.59 -7.52 10.54
N ARG A 110 9.89 -7.75 10.80
CA ARG A 110 10.96 -6.92 10.24
C ARG A 110 11.06 -7.04 8.72
N ALA A 111 11.02 -8.26 8.18
CA ALA A 111 11.15 -8.49 6.75
C ALA A 111 10.02 -7.83 5.94
N TYR A 112 8.77 -7.97 6.37
CA TYR A 112 7.63 -7.35 5.72
C TYR A 112 7.67 -5.82 5.85
N GLY A 113 7.99 -5.29 7.04
CA GLY A 113 8.12 -3.86 7.26
C GLY A 113 9.28 -3.23 6.47
N GLU A 114 10.39 -3.94 6.29
CA GLU A 114 11.54 -3.50 5.48
C GLU A 114 11.21 -3.54 3.99
N ALA A 115 10.64 -4.63 3.49
CA ALA A 115 10.21 -4.73 2.09
C ALA A 115 9.18 -3.65 1.72
N ALA A 116 8.22 -3.40 2.61
CA ALA A 116 7.24 -2.33 2.45
C ALA A 116 7.91 -0.94 2.44
N GLY A 117 8.82 -0.68 3.39
CA GLY A 117 9.56 0.58 3.48
C GLY A 117 10.38 0.86 2.22
N ASN A 118 11.18 -0.12 1.77
CA ASN A 118 12.01 0.00 0.56
C ASN A 118 11.16 0.29 -0.68
N THR A 119 9.97 -0.31 -0.76
CA THR A 119 9.04 -0.07 -1.89
C THR A 119 8.46 1.34 -1.87
N ILE A 120 8.14 1.87 -0.69
CA ILE A 120 7.65 3.25 -0.56
C ILE A 120 8.76 4.26 -0.85
N GLU A 121 9.98 4.00 -0.39
CA GLU A 121 11.13 4.88 -0.62
C GLU A 121 11.49 4.97 -2.12
N ALA A 122 11.37 3.86 -2.84
CA ALA A 122 11.59 3.81 -4.29
C ALA A 122 10.47 4.49 -5.11
N ALA A 123 9.32 4.79 -4.51
CA ALA A 123 8.15 5.27 -5.24
C ALA A 123 8.18 6.79 -5.47
N THR A 124 7.74 7.20 -6.66
CA THR A 124 7.45 8.61 -6.93
C THR A 124 6.16 9.00 -6.20
N ARG A 125 6.29 9.82 -5.15
CA ARG A 125 5.18 10.29 -4.32
C ARG A 125 4.70 11.68 -4.75
N LEU A 126 3.38 11.89 -4.65
CA LEU A 126 2.74 13.16 -4.96
C LEU A 126 1.95 13.66 -3.74
N PRO A 127 2.02 14.97 -3.42
CA PRO A 127 1.19 15.55 -2.38
C PRO A 127 -0.29 15.56 -2.82
N LEU A 128 -1.18 15.27 -1.89
CA LEU A 128 -2.63 15.41 -2.13
C LEU A 128 -3.09 16.82 -1.74
N HIS A 129 -3.46 17.61 -2.75
CA HIS A 129 -4.05 18.92 -2.55
C HIS A 129 -5.58 18.81 -2.44
N ARG A 130 -6.14 19.28 -1.32
CA ARG A 130 -7.58 19.35 -1.14
C ARG A 130 -8.12 20.60 -1.84
N PHE A 131 -9.04 20.39 -2.76
CA PHE A 131 -9.86 21.45 -3.33
C PHE A 131 -11.21 21.50 -2.61
N GLN A 132 -11.69 22.70 -2.34
CA GLN A 132 -13.04 22.95 -1.84
C GLN A 132 -13.77 23.79 -2.88
N THR A 133 -14.89 23.29 -3.37
CA THR A 133 -15.74 24.03 -4.31
C THR A 133 -16.60 25.00 -3.52
N PHE A 134 -16.49 26.29 -3.83
CA PHE A 134 -17.37 27.32 -3.31
C PHE A 134 -18.30 27.79 -4.42
N ARG A 135 -19.58 28.01 -4.09
CA ARG A 135 -20.53 28.71 -4.95
C ARG A 135 -20.73 30.10 -4.35
N VAL A 136 -20.41 31.13 -5.12
CA VAL A 136 -20.63 32.53 -4.75
C VAL A 136 -21.78 33.06 -5.57
N GLN A 137 -22.74 33.71 -4.92
CA GLN A 137 -23.81 34.46 -5.56
C GLN A 137 -23.68 35.91 -5.10
N TYR A 138 -23.64 36.84 -6.05
CA TYR A 138 -23.59 38.27 -5.78
C TYR A 138 -24.67 38.97 -6.61
N ALA A 139 -25.24 40.05 -6.09
CA ALA A 139 -26.16 40.90 -6.85
C ALA A 139 -25.34 41.77 -7.81
N TYR A 140 -25.75 41.82 -9.08
CA TYR A 140 -25.19 42.77 -10.04
C TYR A 140 -25.88 44.11 -9.78
N ASP A 141 -25.23 45.01 -9.06
CA ASP A 141 -25.69 46.39 -8.96
C ASP A 141 -25.29 47.11 -10.25
N LEU A 142 -26.24 47.23 -11.18
CA LEU A 142 -26.15 48.20 -12.27
C LEU A 142 -26.50 49.57 -11.66
N GLU A 143 -25.48 50.32 -11.23
CA GLU A 143 -25.65 51.76 -11.01
C GLU A 143 -25.94 52.44 -12.35
N SER A 144 -27.15 52.99 -12.48
CA SER A 144 -27.48 54.06 -13.43
C SER A 144 -28.67 54.85 -12.93
#